data_AF-A0A9P1G7Y2-F1
#
_entry.id   AF-A0A9P1G7Y2-F1
#
_cell.length_a   1.000
_cell.length_b   1.000
_cell.length_c   1.000
_cell.angle_alpha   90.00
_cell.angle_beta   90.00
_cell.angle_gamma   90.00
#
_symmetry.space_group_name_H-M   'P 1'
#
loop_
_entity.id
_entity.type
_entity.pdbx_description
1 polymer ?
#
loop_
_entity_poly.entity_id
_entity_poly.type
_entity_poly.pdbx_seq_one_letter_code
_entity_poly.pdbx_strand_id
1 'polypeptide(L)'
;MAPFATPAFLALATATGIFRVAGSVPALLRVRTSRALGANTFSTIQAFEIVTNASCRPMWTDQKGKGYCQLLSQKCQPFHLGMDCWDQYEMIDRGWHKAATFAVGIVPPVVLLLAYIVASCRSQWKRGAAQNGHLVSDSDVASDGSGSDSSTESGECAQNHWEDPAWAAITMQQLLDLHQKARQEFQDEFPNITMHHVNARILQPLCEKHGKCYAHIVNAEEPLLLNVFVSHAWQEGFDEFVQYVASPFRHWSLQPNLWICATALIQSRDASKVSAQVGVGEHPEAAPFTRALLRAGRLLVVRNQAVNLFERIWCCWELFKAYEIGLVATPGALMITGPADTNMAPVKIQQALASDPEDKKRIMRHIHQMARDRNGPSIEQINQTLTHIKFFRQEVVFSHSATASDFSDD
;
A
#
# COMPACT_ATOMS: atom_id res chain seq x y z
N MET A 1 61.01 31.06 8.13
CA MET A 1 61.08 30.27 6.89
C MET A 1 60.68 28.83 7.18
N ALA A 2 59.44 28.48 6.83
CA ALA A 2 58.89 27.14 6.57
C ALA A 2 57.38 27.36 6.24
N PRO A 3 56.82 26.86 5.13
CA PRO A 3 55.41 27.06 4.81
C PRO A 3 54.53 25.93 5.36
N PHE A 4 53.35 26.30 5.87
CA PHE A 4 52.27 25.38 6.19
C PHE A 4 51.60 24.88 4.90
N ALA A 5 51.47 23.56 4.77
CA ALA A 5 50.72 22.92 3.69
C ALA A 5 49.22 22.85 4.05
N THR A 6 48.37 23.22 3.09
CA THR A 6 46.91 23.03 3.12
C THR A 6 46.53 21.58 2.76
N PRO A 7 45.44 21.01 3.31
CA PRO A 7 44.98 19.68 2.92
C PRO A 7 44.22 19.75 1.58
N ALA A 8 44.53 18.81 0.69
CA ALA A 8 43.83 18.62 -0.58
C ALA A 8 42.45 17.99 -0.36
N PHE A 9 41.41 18.58 -0.97
CA PHE A 9 40.07 18.00 -1.04
C PHE A 9 39.99 16.85 -2.05
N LEU A 10 39.32 15.76 -1.66
CA LEU A 10 39.04 14.60 -2.49
C LEU A 10 37.84 14.92 -3.41
N ALA A 11 38.03 14.88 -4.74
CA ALA A 11 36.93 14.99 -5.70
C ALA A 11 36.38 13.59 -6.05
N LEU A 12 35.10 13.34 -5.78
CA LEU A 12 34.38 12.17 -6.24
C LEU A 12 33.85 12.43 -7.66
N ALA A 13 34.28 11.65 -8.66
CA ALA A 13 33.73 11.73 -10.01
C ALA A 13 32.58 10.72 -10.18
N THR A 14 31.39 11.20 -10.51
CA THR A 14 30.25 10.37 -10.94
C THR A 14 30.04 10.54 -12.44
N ALA A 15 30.09 9.44 -13.19
CA ALA A 15 29.69 9.41 -14.61
C ALA A 15 28.29 8.79 -14.73
N THR A 16 27.42 9.44 -15.50
CA THR A 16 26.07 8.95 -15.80
C THR A 16 25.95 8.80 -17.32
N GLY A 17 25.55 7.63 -17.81
CA GLY A 17 25.37 7.36 -19.23
C GLY A 17 23.96 6.82 -19.50
N ILE A 18 23.32 7.32 -20.55
CA ILE A 18 22.04 6.81 -21.05
C ILE A 18 22.34 5.98 -22.29
N PHE A 19 22.05 4.68 -22.24
CA PHE A 19 22.11 3.81 -23.41
C PHE A 19 20.72 3.63 -23.99
N ARG A 20 20.57 3.88 -25.30
CA ARG A 20 19.38 3.52 -26.06
C ARG A 20 19.69 2.30 -26.91
N VAL A 21 18.97 1.21 -26.66
CA VAL A 21 18.80 0.13 -27.64
C VAL A 21 17.51 0.42 -28.40
N ALA A 22 17.54 0.34 -29.73
CA ALA A 22 16.37 0.61 -30.55
C ALA A 22 15.22 -0.35 -30.18
N GLY A 23 14.09 0.20 -29.74
CA GLY A 23 12.86 -0.56 -29.45
C GLY A 23 12.64 -0.96 -27.98
N SER A 24 13.38 -0.44 -27.00
CA SER A 24 13.14 -0.72 -25.57
C SER A 24 13.08 0.54 -24.70
N VAL A 25 12.33 0.44 -23.58
CA VAL A 25 12.17 1.49 -22.57
C VAL A 25 13.54 1.85 -21.98
N PRO A 26 13.89 3.14 -21.83
CA PRO A 26 15.20 3.53 -21.30
C PRO A 26 15.37 3.08 -19.85
N ALA A 27 16.43 2.34 -19.57
CA ALA A 27 16.88 2.01 -18.21
C ALA A 27 18.05 2.93 -17.82
N LEU A 28 18.02 3.45 -16.59
CA LEU A 28 19.08 4.30 -16.06
C LEU A 28 20.11 3.41 -15.35
N LEU A 29 21.34 3.33 -15.87
CA LEU A 29 22.43 2.59 -15.24
C LEU A 29 23.35 3.57 -14.49
N ARG A 30 23.47 3.38 -13.17
CA ARG A 30 24.38 4.18 -12.34
C ARG A 30 25.56 3.33 -11.90
N VAL A 31 26.77 3.67 -12.36
CA VAL A 31 28.00 2.96 -12.00
C VAL A 31 28.80 3.83 -11.04
N ARG A 32 29.11 3.29 -9.85
CA ARG A 32 30.05 3.92 -8.91
C ARG A 32 31.41 3.24 -9.04
N THR A 33 32.46 4.04 -9.23
CA THR A 33 33.84 3.57 -9.12
C THR A 33 34.56 4.40 -8.06
N SER A 34 35.39 3.75 -7.25
CA SER A 34 36.33 4.43 -6.37
C SER A 34 37.74 4.06 -6.82
N ARG A 35 38.65 5.03 -6.80
CA ARG A 35 40.05 4.86 -7.20
C ARG A 35 40.91 4.93 -5.95
N ALA A 36 41.60 3.84 -5.60
CA ALA A 36 42.68 3.87 -4.63
C ALA A 36 43.99 4.24 -5.34
N LEU A 37 44.73 5.22 -4.83
CA LEU A 37 46.06 5.57 -5.34
C LEU A 37 47.11 4.63 -4.74
N GLY A 38 47.62 3.73 -5.56
CA GLY A 38 48.78 2.89 -5.30
C GLY A 38 49.15 2.15 -6.58
N ALA A 39 50.41 2.23 -6.98
CA ALA A 39 50.89 1.68 -8.24
C ALA A 39 50.56 0.17 -8.37
N ASN A 40 50.02 -0.20 -9.54
CA ASN A 40 49.70 -1.55 -9.98
C ASN A 40 48.65 -2.31 -9.15
N THR A 41 47.35 -2.01 -9.33
CA THR A 41 46.27 -3.00 -9.15
C THR A 41 44.98 -2.60 -9.87
N PHE A 42 44.22 -3.63 -10.29
CA PHE A 42 42.96 -3.55 -11.02
C PHE A 42 41.86 -2.83 -10.23
N SER A 43 41.05 -2.02 -10.92
CA SER A 43 39.82 -1.42 -10.39
C SER A 43 38.82 -2.51 -9.99
N THR A 44 38.46 -2.57 -8.71
CA THR A 44 37.41 -3.46 -8.20
C THR A 44 36.04 -2.78 -8.30
N ILE A 45 35.10 -3.39 -9.02
CA ILE A 45 33.70 -2.94 -9.10
C ILE A 45 33.00 -3.41 -7.82
N GLN A 46 32.49 -2.49 -6.99
CA GLN A 46 31.93 -2.84 -5.68
C GLN A 46 30.42 -3.10 -5.66
N ALA A 47 29.62 -2.63 -6.62
CA ALA A 47 28.18 -2.94 -6.68
C ALA A 47 27.54 -2.56 -8.03
N PHE A 48 26.49 -3.30 -8.40
CA PHE A 48 25.52 -2.92 -9.43
C PHE A 48 24.17 -2.65 -8.75
N GLU A 49 23.52 -1.56 -9.11
CA GLU A 49 22.13 -1.29 -8.76
C GLU A 49 21.33 -1.18 -10.05
N ILE A 50 20.46 -2.16 -10.31
CA ILE A 50 19.53 -2.15 -11.43
C ILE A 50 18.17 -1.77 -10.87
N VAL A 51 17.72 -0.55 -11.18
CA VAL A 51 16.37 -0.11 -10.84
C VAL A 51 15.44 -0.53 -11.98
N THR A 52 14.73 -1.64 -11.82
CA THR A 52 13.61 -2.01 -12.69
C THR A 52 12.28 -1.66 -12.02
N ASN A 53 11.31 -1.18 -12.79
CA ASN A 53 10.00 -0.74 -12.31
C ASN A 53 9.02 -1.91 -12.02
N ALA A 54 9.53 -3.11 -11.77
CA ALA A 54 8.72 -4.31 -11.56
C ALA A 54 9.20 -5.06 -10.32
N SER A 55 8.63 -4.74 -9.17
CA SER A 55 8.80 -5.50 -7.94
C SER A 55 7.80 -6.66 -7.89
N CYS A 56 8.28 -7.89 -8.10
CA CYS A 56 7.53 -9.11 -7.75
C CYS A 56 7.54 -9.29 -6.21
N ARG A 57 6.37 -9.55 -5.62
CA ARG A 57 6.25 -9.88 -4.19
C ARG A 57 6.54 -11.37 -3.92
N PRO A 58 6.98 -11.73 -2.70
CA PRO A 58 7.04 -13.12 -2.28
C PRO A 58 5.64 -13.76 -2.22
N MET A 59 5.59 -15.04 -2.58
CA MET A 59 4.40 -15.89 -2.61
C MET A 59 3.81 -16.04 -1.19
N TRP A 60 2.49 -15.90 -1.03
CA TRP A 60 1.81 -16.36 0.17
C TRP A 60 0.88 -17.53 -0.16
N THR A 61 0.82 -18.48 0.77
CA THR A 61 0.00 -19.68 0.68
C THR A 61 -1.15 -19.57 1.68
N ASP A 62 -2.37 -19.84 1.25
CA ASP A 62 -3.50 -19.94 2.17
C ASP A 62 -3.38 -21.15 3.11
N GLN A 63 -4.29 -21.27 4.08
CA GLN A 63 -4.35 -22.39 5.03
C GLN A 63 -4.53 -23.77 4.36
N LYS A 64 -4.79 -23.82 3.05
CA LYS A 64 -4.92 -25.03 2.24
C LYS A 64 -3.72 -25.24 1.29
N GLY A 65 -2.66 -24.44 1.42
CA GLY A 65 -1.44 -24.55 0.63
C GLY A 65 -1.55 -24.00 -0.80
N LYS A 66 -2.60 -23.25 -1.15
CA LYS A 66 -2.69 -22.61 -2.47
C LYS A 66 -1.88 -21.33 -2.49
N GLY A 67 -0.90 -21.26 -3.39
CA GLY A 67 -0.14 -20.04 -3.67
C GLY A 67 -0.90 -19.12 -4.61
N TYR A 68 -1.00 -17.83 -4.27
CA TYR A 68 -1.60 -16.82 -5.14
C TYR A 68 -0.53 -15.82 -5.60
N CYS A 69 -0.59 -15.44 -6.87
CA CYS A 69 0.24 -14.37 -7.44
C CYS A 69 -0.68 -13.27 -7.93
N GLN A 70 -0.51 -12.05 -7.42
CA GLN A 70 -1.27 -10.88 -7.86
C GLN A 70 -0.42 -10.09 -8.86
N LEU A 71 -0.82 -10.11 -10.13
CA LEU A 71 -0.33 -9.18 -11.15
C LEU A 71 -1.17 -7.90 -11.07
N LEU A 72 -0.53 -6.78 -10.73
CA LEU A 72 -1.11 -5.46 -10.91
C LEU A 72 -1.02 -5.10 -12.40
N SER A 73 -2.10 -5.31 -13.16
CA SER A 73 -2.23 -4.77 -14.50
C SER A 73 -2.86 -3.37 -14.38
N GLN A 74 -2.07 -2.33 -14.66
CA GLN A 74 -2.60 -1.05 -15.10
C GLN A 74 -2.75 -1.14 -16.62
N LYS A 75 -3.98 -0.99 -17.11
CA LYS A 75 -4.31 -0.96 -18.53
C LYS A 75 -3.52 0.17 -19.22
N CYS A 76 -2.61 -0.20 -20.13
CA CYS A 76 -2.16 0.72 -21.17
C CYS A 76 -3.31 0.90 -22.18
N GLN A 77 -3.63 2.14 -22.54
CA GLN A 77 -4.60 2.41 -23.60
C GLN A 77 -4.04 1.98 -24.97
N PRO A 78 -4.87 1.45 -25.89
CA PRO A 78 -4.37 0.93 -27.16
C PRO A 78 -4.07 2.07 -28.14
N PHE A 79 -2.86 2.06 -28.69
CA PHE A 79 -2.56 2.74 -29.95
C PHE A 79 -2.97 1.81 -31.09
N HIS A 80 -3.76 2.33 -32.04
CA HIS A 80 -4.28 1.58 -33.19
C HIS A 80 -3.16 1.14 -34.15
N LEU A 81 -2.67 -0.09 -33.99
CA LEU A 81 -2.13 -0.91 -35.07
C LEU A 81 -2.51 -2.37 -34.74
N GLY A 82 -3.43 -2.95 -35.52
CA GLY A 82 -3.93 -4.29 -35.29
C GLY A 82 -2.85 -5.35 -35.50
N MET A 83 -2.32 -5.89 -34.40
CA MET A 83 -1.58 -7.15 -34.34
C MET A 83 -1.85 -7.82 -32.98
N ASP A 84 -2.05 -9.14 -33.00
CA ASP A 84 -2.33 -9.93 -31.81
C ASP A 84 -1.07 -10.16 -30.97
N CYS A 85 -1.25 -10.25 -29.64
CA CYS A 85 -0.18 -10.36 -28.64
C CYS A 85 0.74 -11.59 -28.83
N TRP A 86 0.29 -12.59 -29.60
CA TRP A 86 1.05 -13.79 -29.93
C TRP A 86 2.15 -13.55 -30.98
N ASP A 87 1.94 -12.62 -31.91
CA ASP A 87 2.90 -12.34 -33.00
C ASP A 87 4.13 -11.58 -32.51
N GLN A 88 3.98 -10.76 -31.46
CA GLN A 88 5.11 -10.09 -30.81
C GLN A 88 6.01 -11.06 -30.04
N TYR A 89 5.47 -12.14 -29.49
CA TYR A 89 6.23 -13.13 -28.72
C TYR A 89 7.07 -14.04 -29.63
N GLU A 90 6.52 -14.47 -30.78
CA GLU A 90 7.26 -15.23 -31.79
C GLU A 90 8.40 -14.42 -32.42
N MET A 91 8.24 -13.10 -32.60
CA MET A 91 9.29 -12.23 -33.13
C MET A 91 10.49 -12.12 -32.16
N ILE A 92 10.22 -12.05 -30.85
CA ILE A 92 11.26 -11.98 -29.82
C ILE A 92 12.00 -13.32 -29.72
N ASP A 93 11.29 -14.45 -29.73
CA ASP A 93 11.89 -15.79 -29.63
C ASP A 93 12.78 -16.12 -30.84
N ARG A 94 12.35 -15.75 -32.06
CA ARG A 94 13.15 -15.89 -33.29
C ARG A 94 14.36 -14.94 -33.32
N GLY A 95 14.28 -13.78 -32.66
CA GLY A 95 15.39 -12.85 -32.49
C GLY A 95 16.47 -13.39 -31.54
N TRP A 96 16.07 -14.04 -30.44
CA TRP A 96 16.98 -14.64 -29.45
C TRP A 96 17.71 -15.87 -29.99
N HIS A 97 17.06 -16.70 -30.79
CA HIS A 97 17.71 -17.85 -31.44
C HIS A 97 18.77 -17.47 -32.47
N LYS A 98 18.65 -16.30 -33.12
CA LYS A 98 19.68 -15.80 -34.06
C LYS A 98 20.88 -15.17 -33.32
N ALA A 99 20.67 -14.59 -32.14
CA ALA A 99 21.74 -14.02 -31.32
C ALA A 99 22.61 -15.11 -30.64
N ALA A 100 22.02 -16.25 -30.29
CA ALA A 100 22.74 -17.35 -29.63
C ALA A 100 23.72 -18.11 -30.55
N THR A 101 23.59 -18.00 -31.87
CA THR A 101 24.43 -18.74 -32.84
C THR A 101 25.66 -17.96 -33.30
N PHE A 102 25.89 -16.75 -32.75
CA PHE A 102 26.99 -15.86 -33.17
C PHE A 102 27.86 -15.40 -31.98
N ALA A 103 28.29 -16.32 -31.11
CA ALA A 103 29.40 -16.07 -30.19
C ALA A 103 29.94 -17.40 -29.60
N VAL A 104 30.92 -18.01 -30.26
CA VAL A 104 31.78 -19.00 -29.61
C VAL A 104 32.82 -18.23 -28.80
N GLY A 105 32.59 -18.09 -27.50
CA GLY A 105 33.56 -17.51 -26.58
C GLY A 105 32.92 -16.87 -25.35
N ILE A 106 32.99 -17.58 -24.22
CA ILE A 106 32.73 -17.10 -22.84
C ILE A 106 31.32 -16.50 -22.66
N VAL A 107 30.36 -17.34 -22.30
CA VAL A 107 29.07 -16.90 -21.76
C VAL A 107 29.33 -16.24 -20.40
N PRO A 108 29.02 -14.94 -20.20
CA PRO A 108 29.22 -14.28 -18.92
C PRO A 108 28.43 -14.98 -17.80
N PRO A 109 28.96 -15.06 -16.56
CA PRO A 109 28.27 -15.70 -15.42
C PRO A 109 26.84 -15.21 -15.18
N VAL A 110 26.54 -13.97 -15.57
CA VAL A 110 25.21 -13.34 -15.48
C VAL A 110 24.19 -14.02 -16.40
N VAL A 111 24.60 -14.45 -17.61
CA VAL A 111 23.73 -15.12 -18.57
C VAL A 111 23.39 -16.54 -18.08
N LEU A 112 24.36 -17.24 -17.47
CA LEU A 112 24.12 -18.54 -16.83
C LEU A 112 23.20 -18.43 -15.62
N LEU A 113 23.33 -17.38 -14.80
CA LEU A 113 22.46 -17.13 -13.66
C LEU A 113 21.02 -16.83 -14.10
N LEU A 114 20.84 -16.00 -15.12
CA LEU A 114 19.51 -15.70 -15.68
C LEU A 114 18.88 -16.94 -16.32
N ALA A 115 19.65 -17.72 -17.09
CA ALA A 115 19.19 -18.99 -17.65
C ALA A 115 18.78 -19.99 -16.56
N TYR A 116 19.54 -20.06 -15.47
CA TYR A 116 19.22 -20.90 -14.30
C TYR A 116 17.92 -20.45 -13.61
N ILE A 117 17.73 -19.14 -13.39
CA ILE A 117 16.51 -18.59 -12.80
C ILE A 117 15.29 -18.92 -13.68
N VAL A 118 15.38 -18.69 -14.99
CA VAL A 118 14.31 -18.98 -15.96
C VAL A 118 14.00 -20.48 -16.01
N ALA A 119 15.02 -21.34 -16.03
CA ALA A 119 14.84 -22.79 -16.01
C ALA A 119 14.21 -23.28 -14.69
N SER A 120 14.60 -22.70 -13.55
CA SER A 120 14.05 -23.00 -12.23
C SER A 120 12.57 -22.59 -12.14
N CYS A 121 12.22 -21.39 -12.60
CA CYS A 121 10.83 -20.92 -12.68
C CYS A 121 9.98 -21.81 -13.61
N ARG A 122 10.49 -22.20 -14.78
CA ARG A 122 9.80 -23.11 -15.72
C ARG A 122 9.58 -24.50 -15.14
N SER A 123 10.55 -25.04 -14.41
CA SER A 123 10.46 -26.33 -13.73
C SER A 123 9.46 -26.30 -12.57
N GLN A 124 9.39 -25.20 -11.81
CA GLN A 124 8.39 -25.03 -10.74
C GLN A 124 6.97 -24.86 -11.30
N TRP A 125 6.80 -24.12 -12.41
CA TRP A 125 5.52 -23.98 -13.10
C TRP A 125 5.00 -25.32 -13.65
N LYS A 126 5.83 -26.13 -14.31
CA LYS A 126 5.45 -27.47 -14.79
C LYS A 126 5.03 -28.42 -13.65
N ARG A 127 5.65 -28.30 -12.47
CA ARG A 127 5.29 -29.08 -11.27
C ARG A 127 3.94 -28.65 -10.69
N GLY A 128 3.64 -27.35 -10.68
CA GLY A 128 2.32 -26.84 -10.28
C GLY A 128 1.22 -27.21 -11.28
N ALA A 129 1.50 -27.19 -12.58
CA ALA A 129 0.55 -27.57 -13.61
C ALA A 129 0.22 -29.08 -13.59
N ALA A 130 1.19 -29.95 -13.26
CA ALA A 130 0.99 -31.40 -13.18
C ALA A 130 0.20 -31.82 -11.93
N GLN A 131 0.26 -31.06 -10.84
CA GLN A 131 -0.47 -31.35 -9.59
C GLN A 131 -1.95 -30.97 -9.62
N ASN A 132 -2.37 -30.13 -10.58
CA ASN A 132 -3.77 -29.73 -10.75
C ASN A 132 -4.57 -30.65 -11.70
N GLY A 133 -3.96 -31.76 -12.17
CA GLY A 133 -4.55 -32.63 -13.19
C GLY A 133 -5.12 -33.97 -12.71
N HIS A 134 -5.34 -34.18 -11.41
CA HIS A 134 -5.82 -35.48 -10.93
C HIS A 134 -6.78 -35.39 -9.73
N LEU A 135 -7.85 -36.20 -9.79
CA LEU A 135 -9.02 -36.33 -8.89
C LEU A 135 -10.15 -35.34 -9.24
N VAL A 136 -11.27 -35.77 -9.84
CA VAL A 136 -12.27 -36.69 -9.28
C VAL A 136 -12.86 -37.61 -10.36
N SER A 137 -12.97 -38.92 -10.06
CA SER A 137 -13.81 -39.89 -10.75
C SER A 137 -14.94 -40.38 -9.83
N ASP A 138 -16.13 -40.38 -10.42
CA ASP A 138 -17.30 -41.25 -10.26
C ASP A 138 -18.07 -41.35 -8.93
N SER A 139 -19.34 -40.90 -9.02
CA SER A 139 -20.48 -41.80 -8.79
C SER A 139 -21.71 -41.33 -9.59
N ASP A 140 -21.99 -42.07 -10.66
CA ASP A 140 -23.28 -42.50 -11.23
C ASP A 140 -24.58 -41.74 -10.89
N VAL A 141 -25.17 -41.05 -11.88
CA VAL A 141 -26.61 -41.11 -12.20
C VAL A 141 -26.78 -40.97 -13.72
N ALA A 142 -27.31 -42.02 -14.36
CA ALA A 142 -27.68 -42.02 -15.76
C ALA A 142 -29.04 -41.33 -15.98
N SER A 143 -29.09 -40.37 -16.88
CA SER A 143 -30.28 -40.08 -17.68
C SER A 143 -29.86 -39.39 -18.98
N ASP A 144 -30.14 -40.08 -20.09
CA ASP A 144 -29.93 -39.63 -21.46
C ASP A 144 -30.70 -38.35 -21.80
N GLY A 145 -30.02 -37.43 -22.46
CA GLY A 145 -30.61 -36.21 -23.03
C GLY A 145 -29.63 -35.50 -23.93
N SER A 146 -29.60 -35.89 -25.20
CA SER A 146 -28.83 -35.29 -26.28
C SER A 146 -29.33 -33.88 -26.63
N GLY A 147 -28.45 -32.88 -26.55
CA GLY A 147 -28.72 -31.51 -26.97
C GLY A 147 -27.42 -30.70 -27.05
N SER A 148 -27.06 -30.36 -28.27
CA SER A 148 -25.83 -29.72 -28.75
C SER A 148 -25.76 -28.20 -28.51
N ASP A 149 -24.51 -27.72 -28.41
CA ASP A 149 -24.01 -26.36 -28.65
C ASP A 149 -24.53 -25.19 -27.81
N SER A 150 -23.63 -24.57 -27.02
CA SER A 150 -23.17 -23.18 -27.24
C SER A 150 -22.34 -22.63 -26.06
N SER A 151 -21.15 -22.15 -26.39
CA SER A 151 -20.38 -21.08 -25.74
C SER A 151 -20.59 -20.84 -24.24
N THR A 152 -19.73 -21.48 -23.44
CA THR A 152 -19.48 -21.12 -22.04
C THR A 152 -18.69 -19.80 -21.98
N GLU A 153 -19.38 -18.67 -22.15
CA GLU A 153 -18.83 -17.38 -21.71
C GLU A 153 -18.85 -17.38 -20.18
N SER A 154 -17.68 -17.52 -19.58
CA SER A 154 -17.45 -17.29 -18.16
C SER A 154 -17.68 -15.81 -17.87
N GLY A 155 -18.94 -15.43 -17.71
CA GLY A 155 -19.35 -14.11 -17.25
C GLY A 155 -18.80 -13.89 -15.85
N GLU A 156 -17.69 -13.17 -15.74
CA GLU A 156 -17.30 -12.51 -14.50
C GLU A 156 -18.50 -11.68 -14.05
N CYS A 157 -19.20 -12.14 -13.00
CA CYS A 157 -20.21 -11.32 -12.32
C CYS A 157 -19.53 -9.99 -11.97
N ALA A 158 -19.90 -8.92 -12.69
CA ALA A 158 -19.39 -7.59 -12.44
C ALA A 158 -19.65 -7.28 -10.95
N GLN A 159 -18.58 -7.28 -10.16
CA GLN A 159 -18.69 -7.02 -8.72
C GLN A 159 -19.25 -5.61 -8.55
N ASN A 160 -20.31 -5.47 -7.75
CA ASN A 160 -20.90 -4.17 -7.47
C ASN A 160 -19.94 -3.36 -6.59
N HIS A 161 -19.05 -2.58 -7.22
CA HIS A 161 -18.03 -1.78 -6.52
C HIS A 161 -18.64 -0.85 -5.46
N TRP A 162 -19.89 -0.43 -5.63
CA TRP A 162 -20.60 0.45 -4.69
C TRP A 162 -20.91 -0.18 -3.33
N GLU A 163 -20.90 -1.51 -3.22
CA GLU A 163 -21.17 -2.25 -1.99
C GLU A 163 -19.90 -2.68 -1.25
N ASP A 164 -18.74 -2.62 -1.90
CA ASP A 164 -17.47 -2.94 -1.28
C ASP A 164 -16.88 -1.68 -0.62
N PRO A 165 -16.74 -1.66 0.72
CA PRO A 165 -16.17 -0.52 1.44
C PRO A 165 -14.81 -0.07 0.93
N ALA A 166 -14.05 -0.97 0.29
CA ALA A 166 -12.76 -0.64 -0.29
C ALA A 166 -12.82 0.41 -1.41
N TRP A 167 -13.99 0.61 -2.02
CA TRP A 167 -14.24 1.57 -3.09
C TRP A 167 -14.80 2.93 -2.60
N ALA A 168 -14.88 3.12 -1.28
CA ALA A 168 -15.31 4.36 -0.65
C ALA A 168 -14.12 5.28 -0.30
N ALA A 169 -13.15 5.41 -1.22
CA ALA A 169 -11.99 6.29 -1.02
C ALA A 169 -12.20 7.70 -1.61
N ILE A 170 -11.38 8.65 -1.18
CA ILE A 170 -11.28 10.00 -1.75
C ILE A 170 -9.86 10.28 -2.24
N THR A 171 -9.70 11.19 -3.20
CA THR A 171 -8.38 11.66 -3.60
C THR A 171 -7.78 12.62 -2.57
N MET A 172 -6.46 12.84 -2.63
CA MET A 172 -5.81 13.89 -1.83
C MET A 172 -6.43 15.28 -2.09
N GLN A 173 -6.76 15.59 -3.35
CA GLN A 173 -7.38 16.87 -3.70
C GLN A 173 -8.76 17.03 -3.05
N GLN A 174 -9.58 15.97 -3.05
CA GLN A 174 -10.90 16.00 -2.38
C GLN A 174 -10.78 16.22 -0.87
N LEU A 175 -9.72 15.71 -0.22
CA LEU A 175 -9.46 16.01 1.19
C LEU A 175 -9.11 17.50 1.39
N LEU A 176 -8.31 18.09 0.51
CA LEU A 176 -7.98 19.52 0.54
C LEU A 176 -9.21 20.40 0.24
N ASP A 177 -10.09 19.96 -0.65
CA ASP A 177 -11.35 20.66 -0.94
C ASP A 177 -12.29 20.62 0.29
N LEU A 178 -12.36 19.49 0.99
CA LEU A 178 -13.08 19.37 2.26
C LEU A 178 -12.48 20.27 3.35
N HIS A 179 -11.14 20.37 3.41
CA HIS A 179 -10.41 21.30 4.28
C HIS A 179 -10.78 22.75 4.02
N GLN A 180 -10.73 23.17 2.75
CA GLN A 180 -11.12 24.51 2.33
C GLN A 180 -12.59 24.80 2.65
N LYS A 181 -13.49 23.83 2.43
CA LYS A 181 -14.91 23.95 2.77
C LYS A 181 -15.11 24.13 4.27
N ALA A 182 -14.40 23.36 5.11
CA ALA A 182 -14.45 23.54 6.55
C ALA A 182 -13.91 24.91 6.99
N ARG A 183 -12.85 25.41 6.35
CA ARG A 183 -12.33 26.74 6.62
C ARG A 183 -13.37 27.85 6.37
N GLN A 184 -14.14 27.71 5.29
CA GLN A 184 -15.22 28.63 4.94
C GLN A 184 -16.42 28.53 5.90
N GLU A 185 -16.80 27.31 6.27
CA GLU A 185 -17.95 27.03 7.15
C GLU A 185 -17.72 27.51 8.58
N PHE A 186 -16.51 27.32 9.12
CA PHE A 186 -16.20 27.59 10.53
C PHE A 186 -15.53 28.93 10.77
N GLN A 187 -14.95 29.56 9.74
CA GLN A 187 -14.33 30.90 9.81
C GLN A 187 -13.36 31.01 11.02
N ASP A 188 -13.66 31.87 11.99
CA ASP A 188 -12.84 32.10 13.18
C ASP A 188 -12.78 30.89 14.12
N GLU A 189 -13.77 29.99 14.09
CA GLU A 189 -13.76 28.74 14.87
C GLU A 189 -12.80 27.69 14.27
N PHE A 190 -12.42 27.84 12.99
CA PHE A 190 -11.69 26.82 12.23
C PHE A 190 -10.42 26.28 12.92
N PRO A 191 -9.55 27.09 13.55
CA PRO A 191 -8.34 26.59 14.21
C PRO A 191 -8.62 25.60 15.35
N ASN A 192 -9.82 25.61 15.93
CA ASN A 192 -10.17 24.83 17.11
C ASN A 192 -11.14 23.67 16.80
N ILE A 193 -11.51 23.47 15.53
CA ILE A 193 -12.45 22.42 15.18
C ILE A 193 -11.75 21.06 15.09
N THR A 194 -12.54 20.02 15.41
CA THR A 194 -12.12 18.63 15.28
C THR A 194 -12.87 17.93 14.15
N MET A 195 -12.49 16.70 13.80
CA MET A 195 -13.24 15.89 12.84
C MET A 195 -14.72 15.74 13.24
N HIS A 196 -15.05 15.72 14.54
CA HIS A 196 -16.44 15.70 15.01
C HIS A 196 -17.25 16.91 14.52
N HIS A 197 -16.65 18.10 14.52
CA HIS A 197 -17.32 19.32 14.07
C HIS A 197 -17.57 19.28 12.56
N VAL A 198 -16.54 18.90 11.78
CA VAL A 198 -16.64 18.72 10.32
C VAL A 198 -17.70 17.68 9.98
N ASN A 199 -17.73 16.57 10.71
CA ASN A 199 -18.75 15.55 10.55
C ASN A 199 -20.16 16.12 10.76
N ALA A 200 -20.37 16.83 11.88
CA ALA A 200 -21.68 17.35 12.25
C ALA A 200 -22.20 18.46 11.31
N ARG A 201 -21.35 19.42 10.92
CA ARG A 201 -21.77 20.56 10.09
C ARG A 201 -21.71 20.29 8.59
N ILE A 202 -20.85 19.38 8.12
CA ILE A 202 -20.60 19.19 6.68
C ILE A 202 -20.96 17.78 6.21
N LEU A 203 -20.38 16.74 6.81
CA LEU A 203 -20.50 15.37 6.27
C LEU A 203 -21.88 14.77 6.51
N GLN A 204 -22.44 14.88 7.72
CA GLN A 204 -23.78 14.38 8.06
C GLN A 204 -24.86 14.98 7.15
N PRO A 205 -24.98 16.32 6.98
CA PRO A 205 -25.99 16.89 6.09
C PRO A 205 -25.89 16.41 4.64
N LEU A 206 -24.66 16.24 4.13
CA LEU A 206 -24.45 15.72 2.78
C LEU A 206 -24.85 14.25 2.67
N CYS A 207 -24.46 13.42 3.64
CA CYS A 207 -24.81 12.01 3.66
C CYS A 207 -26.32 11.81 3.77
N GLU A 208 -27.01 12.57 4.62
CA GLU A 208 -28.47 12.54 4.78
C GLU A 208 -29.19 13.01 3.50
N LYS A 209 -28.69 14.06 2.85
CA LYS A 209 -29.27 14.59 1.60
C LYS A 209 -29.15 13.59 0.44
N HIS A 210 -28.03 12.89 0.32
CA HIS A 210 -27.73 12.04 -0.83
C HIS A 210 -27.96 10.55 -0.58
N GLY A 211 -28.13 10.12 0.68
CA GLY A 211 -28.23 8.70 1.05
C GLY A 211 -26.95 7.89 0.78
N LYS A 212 -25.79 8.55 0.72
CA LYS A 212 -24.48 7.96 0.36
C LYS A 212 -23.39 8.53 1.27
N CYS A 213 -22.27 7.82 1.42
CA CYS A 213 -21.10 8.36 2.12
C CYS A 213 -20.46 9.48 1.30
N TYR A 214 -19.71 10.38 1.95
CA TYR A 214 -19.08 11.51 1.26
C TYR A 214 -18.21 11.07 0.07
N ALA A 215 -17.43 10.00 0.21
CA ALA A 215 -16.62 9.45 -0.86
C ALA A 215 -17.45 9.11 -2.11
N HIS A 216 -18.61 8.45 -1.95
CA HIS A 216 -19.50 8.14 -3.06
C HIS A 216 -20.29 9.35 -3.59
N ILE A 217 -20.41 10.43 -2.80
CA ILE A 217 -21.01 11.69 -3.27
C ILE A 217 -20.06 12.40 -4.22
N VAL A 218 -18.78 12.51 -3.86
CA VAL A 218 -17.77 13.20 -4.69
C VAL A 218 -17.24 12.35 -5.84
N ASN A 219 -17.47 11.04 -5.80
CA ASN A 219 -17.10 10.06 -6.83
C ASN A 219 -18.35 9.36 -7.40
N ALA A 220 -19.39 10.15 -7.73
CA ALA A 220 -20.71 9.62 -8.11
C ALA A 220 -20.72 8.84 -9.44
N GLU A 221 -19.78 9.14 -10.33
CA GLU A 221 -19.65 8.48 -11.64
C GLU A 221 -18.80 7.21 -11.55
N GLU A 222 -17.67 7.28 -10.83
CA GLU A 222 -16.71 6.18 -10.71
C GLU A 222 -16.17 6.13 -9.27
N PRO A 223 -16.53 5.12 -8.47
CA PRO A 223 -16.04 5.00 -7.10
C PRO A 223 -14.53 4.69 -7.13
N LEU A 224 -13.82 5.11 -6.08
CA LEU A 224 -12.37 5.00 -6.03
C LEU A 224 -11.92 3.87 -5.12
N LEU A 225 -11.18 2.91 -5.68
CA LEU A 225 -10.50 1.89 -4.89
C LEU A 225 -9.41 2.54 -4.04
N LEU A 226 -9.39 2.23 -2.74
CA LEU A 226 -8.37 2.74 -1.84
C LEU A 226 -6.96 2.28 -2.21
N ASN A 227 -5.97 3.13 -1.92
CA ASN A 227 -4.56 2.74 -1.90
C ASN A 227 -4.00 2.76 -0.48
N VAL A 228 -4.39 3.78 0.31
CA VAL A 228 -3.95 4.00 1.67
C VAL A 228 -5.17 3.98 2.61
N PHE A 229 -5.13 3.13 3.62
CA PHE A 229 -6.07 3.17 4.73
C PHE A 229 -5.54 4.13 5.80
N VAL A 230 -6.36 5.08 6.26
CA VAL A 230 -5.97 6.09 7.24
C VAL A 230 -6.60 5.77 8.61
N SER A 231 -5.76 5.35 9.55
CA SER A 231 -6.14 5.16 10.97
C SER A 231 -5.90 6.45 11.73
N HIS A 232 -6.97 7.00 12.34
CA HIS A 232 -6.96 8.31 12.97
C HIS A 232 -8.02 8.42 14.08
N ALA A 233 -7.99 9.51 14.85
CA ALA A 233 -8.91 9.72 15.97
C ALA A 233 -9.84 10.91 15.71
N TRP A 234 -11.13 10.79 16.07
CA TRP A 234 -12.12 11.82 15.74
C TRP A 234 -12.00 13.12 16.55
N GLN A 235 -11.38 13.07 17.73
CA GLN A 235 -11.13 14.22 18.60
C GLN A 235 -9.92 15.06 18.19
N GLU A 236 -9.24 14.72 17.09
CA GLU A 236 -8.08 15.48 16.63
C GLU A 236 -8.47 16.79 15.92
N GLY A 237 -7.58 17.77 15.95
CA GLY A 237 -7.75 19.03 15.21
C GLY A 237 -7.79 18.76 13.71
N PHE A 238 -8.82 19.27 13.02
CA PHE A 238 -9.05 18.92 11.62
C PHE A 238 -7.98 19.52 10.68
N ASP A 239 -7.53 20.74 10.96
CA ASP A 239 -6.45 21.37 10.19
C ASP A 239 -5.14 20.56 10.29
N GLU A 240 -4.73 20.22 11.52
CA GLU A 240 -3.56 19.38 11.75
C GLU A 240 -3.69 18.00 11.10
N PHE A 241 -4.85 17.36 11.19
CA PHE A 241 -5.11 16.08 10.53
C PHE A 241 -4.84 16.14 9.03
N VAL A 242 -5.38 17.14 8.33
CA VAL A 242 -5.20 17.27 6.88
C VAL A 242 -3.72 17.48 6.53
N GLN A 243 -3.02 18.32 7.29
CA GLN A 243 -1.59 18.55 7.10
C GLN A 243 -0.78 17.26 7.32
N TYR A 244 -1.07 16.52 8.40
CA TYR A 244 -0.40 15.26 8.70
C TYR A 244 -0.67 14.18 7.66
N VAL A 245 -1.89 14.10 7.11
CA VAL A 245 -2.25 13.17 6.03
C VAL A 245 -1.54 13.53 4.72
N ALA A 246 -1.45 14.81 4.37
CA ALA A 246 -0.82 15.26 3.12
C ALA A 246 0.72 15.11 3.15
N SER A 247 1.33 15.36 4.32
CA SER A 247 2.79 15.46 4.46
C SER A 247 3.61 14.28 3.90
N PRO A 248 3.23 12.99 4.05
CA PRO A 248 4.05 11.87 3.59
C PRO A 248 4.01 11.70 2.06
N PHE A 249 3.02 12.30 1.40
CA PHE A 249 2.78 12.15 -0.04
C PHE A 249 3.16 13.40 -0.85
N ARG A 250 3.64 14.46 -0.20
CA ARG A 250 3.99 15.74 -0.87
C ARG A 250 4.92 15.60 -2.07
N HIS A 251 5.79 14.58 -2.06
CA HIS A 251 6.79 14.32 -3.10
C HIS A 251 6.40 13.19 -4.05
N TRP A 252 5.20 12.61 -3.89
CA TRP A 252 4.74 11.56 -4.78
C TRP A 252 4.19 12.18 -6.06
N SER A 253 4.67 11.70 -7.20
CA SER A 253 4.17 12.13 -8.51
C SER A 253 2.71 11.75 -8.73
N LEU A 254 2.26 10.65 -8.12
CA LEU A 254 0.87 10.21 -8.13
C LEU A 254 0.35 10.13 -6.71
N GLN A 255 -0.63 10.97 -6.39
CA GLN A 255 -1.27 10.98 -5.08
C GLN A 255 -2.15 9.74 -4.91
N PRO A 256 -2.15 9.10 -3.72
CA PRO A 256 -2.96 7.93 -3.47
C PRO A 256 -4.43 8.29 -3.23
N ASN A 257 -5.31 7.31 -3.46
CA ASN A 257 -6.68 7.31 -2.94
C ASN A 257 -6.65 6.92 -1.45
N LEU A 258 -7.33 7.72 -0.64
CA LEU A 258 -7.35 7.65 0.81
C LEU A 258 -8.69 7.10 1.29
N TRP A 259 -8.65 6.06 2.12
CA TRP A 259 -9.81 5.62 2.87
C TRP A 259 -9.77 6.21 4.28
N ILE A 260 -10.70 7.11 4.58
CA ILE A 260 -10.83 7.80 5.87
C ILE A 260 -12.23 7.52 6.41
N CYS A 261 -12.35 7.01 7.64
CA CYS A 261 -13.64 6.53 8.15
C CYS A 261 -14.75 7.60 8.15
N ALA A 262 -14.41 8.87 8.40
CA ALA A 262 -15.36 9.97 8.36
C ALA A 262 -15.97 10.20 6.98
N THR A 263 -15.21 9.99 5.90
CA THR A 263 -15.67 10.21 4.51
C THR A 263 -16.18 8.93 3.84
N ALA A 264 -15.69 7.77 4.27
CA ALA A 264 -16.01 6.48 3.67
C ALA A 264 -17.30 5.84 4.20
N LEU A 265 -17.72 6.18 5.42
CA LEU A 265 -18.96 5.69 6.02
C LEU A 265 -20.10 6.69 5.81
N ILE A 266 -21.35 6.20 5.75
CA ILE A 266 -22.52 7.08 5.74
C ILE A 266 -22.64 7.71 7.13
N GLN A 267 -22.54 9.03 7.16
CA GLN A 267 -22.66 9.82 8.38
C GLN A 267 -24.12 10.21 8.61
N SER A 268 -24.60 10.07 9.82
CA SER A 268 -26.00 10.33 10.16
C SER A 268 -26.12 10.88 11.58
N ARG A 269 -27.08 11.78 11.80
CA ARG A 269 -27.48 12.21 13.15
C ARG A 269 -28.14 11.08 13.94
N ASP A 270 -28.78 10.17 13.24
CA ASP A 270 -29.27 8.92 13.80
C ASP A 270 -28.11 7.94 13.97
N ALA A 271 -27.67 7.79 15.22
CA ALA A 271 -26.56 6.90 15.61
C ALA A 271 -26.85 5.43 15.27
N SER A 272 -28.12 5.02 15.18
CA SER A 272 -28.48 3.64 14.82
C SER A 272 -28.08 3.31 13.38
N LYS A 273 -28.10 4.29 12.45
CA LYS A 273 -27.64 4.09 11.07
C LYS A 273 -26.14 3.94 10.97
N VAL A 274 -25.39 4.68 11.79
CA VAL A 274 -23.92 4.55 11.84
C VAL A 274 -23.54 3.23 12.51
N SER A 275 -24.17 2.90 13.64
CA SER A 275 -23.98 1.64 14.35
C SER A 275 -24.37 0.44 13.50
N ALA A 276 -25.47 0.52 12.73
CA ALA A 276 -25.85 -0.53 11.79
C ALA A 276 -24.72 -0.78 10.80
N GLN A 277 -24.13 0.24 10.16
CA GLN A 277 -23.03 0.03 9.22
C GLN A 277 -21.79 -0.62 9.85
N VAL A 278 -21.42 -0.18 11.05
CA VAL A 278 -20.22 -0.66 11.76
C VAL A 278 -20.45 -2.04 12.41
N GLY A 279 -21.70 -2.34 12.74
CA GLY A 279 -22.09 -3.37 13.69
C GLY A 279 -23.23 -4.29 13.25
N VAL A 280 -23.41 -4.55 11.94
CA VAL A 280 -24.34 -5.60 11.44
C VAL A 280 -23.93 -7.03 11.88
N GLY A 281 -22.97 -7.21 12.78
CA GLY A 281 -22.58 -8.56 13.21
C GLY A 281 -21.85 -8.62 14.54
N GLU A 282 -21.81 -9.84 15.08
CA GLU A 282 -20.95 -10.21 16.21
C GLU A 282 -19.46 -10.15 15.87
N HIS A 283 -19.12 -10.00 14.58
CA HIS A 283 -17.76 -10.12 14.05
C HIS A 283 -17.19 -8.77 13.61
N PRO A 284 -16.16 -8.23 14.31
CA PRO A 284 -15.51 -6.97 13.93
C PRO A 284 -14.80 -7.04 12.56
N GLU A 285 -14.58 -8.24 12.02
CA GLU A 285 -14.02 -8.45 10.67
C GLU A 285 -15.00 -8.12 9.55
N ALA A 286 -16.31 -8.21 9.81
CA ALA A 286 -17.34 -7.83 8.85
C ALA A 286 -17.50 -6.31 8.75
N ALA A 287 -16.94 -5.55 9.70
CA ALA A 287 -17.05 -4.10 9.72
C ALA A 287 -16.43 -3.47 8.45
N PRO A 288 -17.02 -2.40 7.91
CA PRO A 288 -16.57 -1.81 6.65
C PRO A 288 -15.10 -1.39 6.63
N PHE A 289 -14.59 -0.82 7.73
CA PHE A 289 -13.18 -0.46 7.82
C PHE A 289 -12.25 -1.68 7.84
N THR A 290 -12.64 -2.79 8.48
CA THR A 290 -11.81 -4.01 8.45
C THR A 290 -11.74 -4.54 7.02
N ARG A 291 -12.87 -4.59 6.31
CA ARG A 291 -12.93 -5.00 4.90
C ARG A 291 -12.08 -4.10 4.01
N ALA A 292 -12.15 -2.77 4.19
CA ALA A 292 -11.32 -1.82 3.46
C ALA A 292 -9.82 -2.00 3.77
N LEU A 293 -9.46 -2.17 5.05
CA LEU A 293 -8.08 -2.39 5.47
C LEU A 293 -7.46 -3.66 4.85
N LEU A 294 -8.23 -4.75 4.76
CA LEU A 294 -7.79 -5.99 4.10
C LEU A 294 -7.46 -5.80 2.61
N ARG A 295 -8.04 -4.77 1.98
CA ARG A 295 -7.80 -4.38 0.58
C ARG A 295 -6.69 -3.33 0.43
N ALA A 296 -6.23 -2.72 1.52
CA ALA A 296 -5.29 -1.61 1.49
C ALA A 296 -3.88 -2.05 1.08
N GLY A 297 -3.22 -1.26 0.24
CA GLY A 297 -1.80 -1.46 -0.07
C GLY A 297 -0.88 -0.90 1.01
N ARG A 298 -1.36 0.08 1.79
CA ARG A 298 -0.62 0.81 2.82
C ARG A 298 -1.56 1.22 3.96
N LEU A 299 -0.98 1.36 5.14
CA LEU A 299 -1.61 1.90 6.34
C LEU A 299 -0.90 3.20 6.73
N LEU A 300 -1.65 4.30 6.83
CA LEU A 300 -1.19 5.56 7.41
C LEU A 300 -1.79 5.73 8.80
N VAL A 301 -0.93 5.83 9.82
CA VAL A 301 -1.31 6.11 11.20
C VAL A 301 -1.11 7.60 11.46
N VAL A 302 -2.20 8.31 11.77
CA VAL A 302 -2.16 9.76 12.06
C VAL A 302 -2.24 9.96 13.56
N ARG A 303 -1.11 10.35 14.17
CA ARG A 303 -1.05 10.72 15.58
C ARG A 303 -1.38 12.20 15.74
N ASN A 304 -1.85 12.59 16.91
CA ASN A 304 -2.11 13.98 17.27
C ASN A 304 -1.87 14.19 18.76
N GLN A 305 -1.89 15.45 19.22
CA GLN A 305 -1.65 15.79 20.63
C GLN A 305 -2.93 15.73 21.47
N ALA A 306 -4.10 15.84 20.85
CA ALA A 306 -5.38 15.96 21.53
C ALA A 306 -5.87 14.63 22.12
N VAL A 307 -5.61 13.52 21.43
CA VAL A 307 -6.08 12.19 21.83
C VAL A 307 -5.06 11.12 21.48
N ASN A 308 -4.82 10.23 22.44
CA ASN A 308 -3.97 9.07 22.25
C ASN A 308 -4.71 8.01 21.41
N LEU A 309 -4.25 7.79 20.18
CA LEU A 309 -4.81 6.79 19.27
C LEU A 309 -4.82 5.38 19.90
N PHE A 310 -3.83 5.06 20.73
CA PHE A 310 -3.66 3.74 21.34
C PHE A 310 -4.60 3.51 22.55
N GLU A 311 -5.37 4.52 22.95
CA GLU A 311 -6.45 4.41 23.91
C GLU A 311 -7.81 4.18 23.24
N ARG A 312 -7.85 4.06 21.91
CA ARG A 312 -9.08 3.87 21.12
C ARG A 312 -9.12 2.45 20.58
N ILE A 313 -10.08 1.64 21.04
CA ILE A 313 -10.10 0.19 20.73
C ILE A 313 -10.23 -0.10 19.23
N TRP A 314 -10.99 0.72 18.48
CA TRP A 314 -11.11 0.58 17.04
C TRP A 314 -9.78 0.86 16.32
N CYS A 315 -9.02 1.87 16.74
CA CYS A 315 -7.70 2.15 16.17
C CYS A 315 -6.70 1.04 16.54
N CYS A 316 -6.72 0.54 17.77
CA CYS A 316 -5.93 -0.63 18.17
C CYS A 316 -6.28 -1.88 17.35
N TRP A 317 -7.57 -2.08 17.05
CA TRP A 317 -8.05 -3.15 16.20
C TRP A 317 -7.54 -3.03 14.76
N GLU A 318 -7.59 -1.84 14.16
CA GLU A 318 -7.04 -1.57 12.82
C GLU A 318 -5.54 -1.91 12.75
N LEU A 319 -4.76 -1.44 13.72
CA LEU A 319 -3.32 -1.74 13.79
C LEU A 319 -3.06 -3.25 13.98
N PHE A 320 -3.87 -3.92 14.79
CA PHE A 320 -3.81 -5.36 14.97
C PHE A 320 -4.09 -6.11 13.67
N LYS A 321 -5.17 -5.77 12.94
CA LYS A 321 -5.48 -6.40 11.66
C LYS A 321 -4.41 -6.11 10.61
N ALA A 322 -3.85 -4.90 10.59
CA ALA A 322 -2.74 -4.55 9.71
C ALA A 322 -1.46 -5.36 10.01
N TYR A 323 -1.19 -5.67 11.28
CA TYR A 323 -0.13 -6.58 11.68
C TYR A 323 -0.39 -8.00 11.16
N GLU A 324 -1.61 -8.51 11.33
CA GLU A 324 -1.99 -9.85 10.91
C GLU A 324 -1.85 -10.07 9.39
N ILE A 325 -2.23 -9.08 8.58
CA ILE A 325 -2.06 -9.15 7.11
C ILE A 325 -0.66 -8.72 6.63
N GLY A 326 0.27 -8.47 7.55
CA GLY A 326 1.68 -8.18 7.23
C GLY A 326 1.97 -6.76 6.73
N LEU A 327 1.02 -5.81 6.79
CA LEU A 327 1.28 -4.41 6.44
C LEU A 327 2.29 -3.76 7.40
N VAL A 328 2.28 -4.13 8.67
CA VAL A 328 3.22 -3.60 9.67
C VAL A 328 4.67 -4.04 9.40
N ALA A 329 4.85 -5.28 8.92
CA ALA A 329 6.17 -5.84 8.63
C ALA A 329 6.70 -5.50 7.22
N THR A 330 5.82 -5.10 6.30
CA THR A 330 6.18 -4.81 4.91
C THR A 330 6.86 -3.44 4.81
N PRO A 331 8.11 -3.35 4.30
CA PRO A 331 8.81 -2.08 4.16
C PRO A 331 8.01 -1.05 3.36
N GLY A 332 7.80 0.13 3.97
CA GLY A 332 7.06 1.24 3.38
C GLY A 332 5.52 1.08 3.37
N ALA A 333 4.97 -0.07 3.74
CA ALA A 333 3.52 -0.24 3.81
C ALA A 333 2.91 0.43 5.03
N LEU A 334 3.60 0.41 6.18
CA LEU A 334 3.26 1.20 7.36
C LEU A 334 3.89 2.59 7.27
N MET A 335 3.07 3.62 7.40
CA MET A 335 3.44 5.02 7.43
C MET A 335 2.89 5.65 8.70
N ILE A 336 3.65 6.52 9.36
CA ILE A 336 3.26 7.14 10.62
C ILE A 336 3.56 8.63 10.51
N THR A 337 2.57 9.46 10.84
CA THR A 337 2.64 10.91 10.79
C THR A 337 2.13 11.51 12.10
N GLY A 338 2.33 12.82 12.27
CA GLY A 338 2.01 13.53 13.50
C GLY A 338 3.00 13.29 14.65
N PRO A 339 2.84 14.02 15.76
CA PRO A 339 3.77 14.01 16.88
C PRO A 339 3.84 12.63 17.55
N ALA A 340 5.04 12.26 18.01
CA ALA A 340 5.21 11.06 18.81
C ALA A 340 4.56 11.25 20.19
N ASP A 341 3.98 10.17 20.72
CA ASP A 341 3.45 10.19 22.08
C ASP A 341 4.61 10.40 23.07
N THR A 342 4.44 11.36 23.97
CA THR A 342 5.39 11.67 25.05
C THR A 342 5.26 10.70 26.22
N ASN A 343 4.11 10.05 26.36
CA ASN A 343 3.87 9.02 27.35
C ASN A 343 4.55 7.71 26.94
N MET A 344 5.69 7.42 27.58
CA MET A 344 6.48 6.20 27.36
C MET A 344 5.83 4.92 27.90
N ALA A 345 4.61 4.98 28.46
CA ALA A 345 3.90 3.78 28.90
C ALA A 345 3.61 2.82 27.72
N PRO A 346 3.92 1.52 27.88
CA PRO A 346 3.54 0.49 26.91
C PRO A 346 2.04 0.46 26.67
N VAL A 347 1.64 0.16 25.43
CA VAL A 347 0.23 0.02 25.05
C VAL A 347 -0.32 -1.28 25.62
N LYS A 348 -1.49 -1.19 26.26
CA LYS A 348 -2.28 -2.34 26.70
C LYS A 348 -3.65 -2.28 26.04
N ILE A 349 -3.88 -3.11 25.03
CA ILE A 349 -5.13 -3.10 24.25
C ILE A 349 -6.38 -3.27 25.12
N GLN A 350 -6.28 -3.99 26.24
CA GLN A 350 -7.36 -4.18 27.21
C GLN A 350 -7.81 -2.86 27.86
N GLN A 351 -6.92 -1.87 27.95
CA GLN A 351 -7.19 -0.55 28.51
C GLN A 351 -7.80 0.41 27.49
N ALA A 352 -7.75 0.09 26.19
CA ALA A 352 -8.35 0.92 25.16
C ALA A 352 -9.88 1.03 25.35
N LEU A 353 -10.43 2.18 24.99
CA LEU A 353 -11.81 2.59 25.19
C LEU A 353 -12.56 2.62 23.85
N ALA A 354 -13.87 2.45 23.91
CA ALA A 354 -14.79 2.70 22.82
C ALA A 354 -15.84 3.71 23.26
N SER A 355 -16.41 4.44 22.30
CA SER A 355 -17.62 5.22 22.53
C SER A 355 -18.81 4.30 22.84
N ASP A 356 -18.89 3.13 22.19
CA ASP A 356 -19.84 2.07 22.54
C ASP A 356 -19.11 0.94 23.31
N PRO A 357 -19.43 0.71 24.61
CA PRO A 357 -18.83 -0.38 25.38
C PRO A 357 -18.99 -1.78 24.77
N GLU A 358 -20.06 -2.02 23.99
CA GLU A 358 -20.29 -3.31 23.34
C GLU A 358 -19.30 -3.54 22.20
N ASP A 359 -18.86 -2.50 21.47
CA ASP A 359 -17.79 -2.61 20.48
C ASP A 359 -16.51 -3.13 21.12
N LYS A 360 -16.10 -2.53 22.26
CA LYS A 360 -14.93 -3.00 23.01
C LYS A 360 -15.07 -4.47 23.39
N LYS A 361 -16.23 -4.87 23.89
CA LYS A 361 -16.48 -6.26 24.30
C LYS A 361 -16.39 -7.23 23.12
N ARG A 362 -16.96 -6.88 21.96
CA ARG A 362 -16.91 -7.69 20.72
C ARG A 362 -15.48 -7.82 20.20
N ILE A 363 -14.76 -6.71 20.09
CA ILE A 363 -13.36 -6.67 19.65
C ILE A 363 -12.47 -7.51 20.58
N MET A 364 -12.60 -7.32 21.91
CA MET A 364 -11.81 -8.07 22.87
C MET A 364 -12.14 -9.56 22.86
N ARG A 365 -13.41 -9.94 22.66
CA ARG A 365 -13.79 -11.35 22.49
C ARG A 365 -13.10 -11.98 21.29
N HIS A 366 -13.07 -11.28 20.16
CA HIS A 366 -12.41 -11.75 18.94
C HIS A 366 -10.89 -11.87 19.11
N ILE A 367 -10.26 -10.85 19.71
CA ILE A 367 -8.82 -10.89 20.03
C ILE A 367 -8.49 -12.07 20.95
N HIS A 368 -9.32 -12.32 21.98
CA HIS A 368 -9.12 -13.44 22.90
C HIS A 368 -9.31 -14.80 22.20
N GLN A 369 -10.27 -14.90 21.28
CA GLN A 369 -10.47 -16.10 20.49
C GLN A 369 -9.25 -16.38 19.61
N MET A 370 -8.77 -15.38 18.86
CA MET A 370 -7.56 -15.50 18.04
C MET A 370 -6.32 -15.81 18.86
N ALA A 371 -6.17 -15.23 20.05
CA ALA A 371 -5.03 -15.50 20.93
C ALA A 371 -5.04 -16.93 21.51
N ARG A 372 -6.17 -17.66 21.44
CA ARG A 372 -6.26 -19.09 21.80
C ARG A 372 -5.91 -20.00 20.63
N ASP A 373 -6.03 -19.52 19.40
CA ASP A 373 -5.67 -20.29 18.22
C ASP A 373 -4.16 -20.50 18.21
N ARG A 374 -3.71 -21.74 17.93
CA ARG A 374 -2.30 -22.15 18.05
C ARG A 374 -1.34 -21.29 17.21
N ASN A 375 -1.85 -20.72 16.12
CA ASN A 375 -1.08 -19.90 15.18
C ASN A 375 -1.42 -18.41 15.30
N GLY A 376 -2.36 -18.03 16.16
CA GLY A 376 -2.73 -16.65 16.36
C GLY A 376 -1.71 -15.91 17.24
N PRO A 377 -1.61 -14.58 17.10
CA PRO A 377 -0.75 -13.79 17.96
C PRO A 377 -1.31 -13.73 19.38
N SER A 378 -0.43 -13.90 20.37
CA SER A 378 -0.76 -13.66 21.76
C SER A 378 -1.07 -12.19 22.02
N ILE A 379 -1.85 -11.90 23.06
CA ILE A 379 -2.16 -10.51 23.46
C ILE A 379 -0.88 -9.72 23.78
N GLU A 380 0.15 -10.38 24.29
CA GLU A 380 1.45 -9.77 24.55
C GLU A 380 2.14 -9.32 23.25
N GLN A 381 2.13 -10.15 22.20
CA GLN A 381 2.66 -9.77 20.88
C GLN A 381 1.88 -8.61 20.26
N ILE A 382 0.56 -8.58 20.44
CA ILE A 382 -0.29 -7.45 20.01
C ILE A 382 0.15 -6.18 20.74
N ASN A 383 0.24 -6.22 22.07
CA ASN A 383 0.67 -5.07 22.88
C ASN A 383 2.08 -4.58 22.52
N GLN A 384 3.03 -5.50 22.28
CA GLN A 384 4.38 -5.18 21.84
C GLN A 384 4.37 -4.48 20.48
N THR A 385 3.57 -4.99 19.53
CA THR A 385 3.43 -4.38 18.20
C THR A 385 2.85 -2.98 18.28
N LEU A 386 1.75 -2.80 19.03
CA LEU A 386 1.14 -1.48 19.23
C LEU A 386 2.10 -0.51 19.91
N THR A 387 2.86 -0.98 20.90
CA THR A 387 3.89 -0.19 21.59
C THR A 387 5.01 0.22 20.64
N HIS A 388 5.45 -0.67 19.77
CA HIS A 388 6.45 -0.36 18.76
C HIS A 388 5.94 0.71 17.78
N ILE A 389 4.71 0.59 17.28
CA ILE A 389 4.09 1.58 16.38
C ILE A 389 3.94 2.93 17.09
N LYS A 390 3.52 2.93 18.36
CA LYS A 390 3.37 4.13 19.19
C LYS A 390 4.67 4.93 19.27
N PHE A 391 5.77 4.26 19.56
CA PHE A 391 7.09 4.89 19.73
C PHE A 391 7.89 5.00 18.44
N PHE A 392 7.34 4.55 17.32
CA PHE A 392 8.02 4.67 16.04
C PHE A 392 8.30 6.14 15.75
N ARG A 393 9.60 6.45 15.66
CA ARG A 393 10.08 7.72 15.16
C ARG A 393 10.54 7.44 13.74
N GLN A 394 9.87 8.05 12.76
CA GLN A 394 10.53 8.20 11.47
C GLN A 394 11.80 9.00 11.75
N GLU A 395 12.95 8.37 11.57
CA GLU A 395 14.19 9.13 11.44
C GLU A 395 13.95 10.06 10.26
N VAL A 396 13.69 11.33 10.55
CA VAL A 396 13.53 12.31 9.51
C VAL A 396 14.92 12.46 8.92
N VAL A 397 15.16 11.77 7.81
CA VAL A 397 16.32 12.01 6.96
C VAL A 397 16.08 13.37 6.32
N PHE A 398 16.28 14.43 7.11
CA PHE A 398 16.39 15.77 6.59
C PHE A 398 17.68 15.83 5.79
N SER A 399 17.58 15.49 4.51
CA SER A 399 18.53 15.93 3.50
C SER A 399 18.42 17.45 3.43
N HIS A 400 19.12 18.14 4.32
CA HIS A 400 19.35 19.58 4.20
C HIS A 400 20.17 19.79 2.94
N SER A 401 19.52 19.99 1.79
CA SER A 401 20.14 20.74 0.71
C SER A 401 20.10 22.21 1.12
N ALA A 402 20.99 22.57 2.05
CA ALA A 402 21.26 23.96 2.36
C ALA A 402 22.04 24.53 1.17
N THR A 403 21.30 25.02 0.16
CA THR A 403 21.81 26.04 -0.76
C THR A 403 21.02 27.31 -0.50
N ALA A 404 21.31 27.92 0.65
CA ALA A 404 21.15 29.35 0.80
C ALA A 404 22.38 29.98 0.14
N SER A 405 22.31 30.20 -1.18
CA SER A 405 23.22 31.11 -1.86
C SER A 405 22.50 32.43 -2.01
N ASP A 406 22.98 33.40 -1.23
CA ASP A 406 22.94 34.85 -1.43
C ASP A 406 22.17 35.34 -2.66
N PHE A 407 21.00 35.92 -2.41
CA PHE A 407 20.55 37.10 -3.16
C PHE A 407 20.87 38.32 -2.29
N SER A 408 22.08 38.84 -2.47
CA SER A 408 22.39 40.23 -2.13
C SER A 408 21.83 41.11 -3.25
N ASP A 409 20.79 41.87 -2.93
CA ASP A 409 20.37 43.01 -3.74
C ASP A 409 21.43 44.12 -3.61
N ASP A 410 22.09 44.43 -4.72
CA ASP A 410 22.76 45.71 -5.01
C ASP A 410 22.11 46.32 -6.27
#